data_AF-X1CTI4-F1
#
_entry.id   AF-X1CTI4-F1
#
_cell.length_a   1.000
_cell.length_b   1.000
_cell.length_c   1.000
_cell.angle_alpha   90.00
_cell.angle_beta   90.00
_cell.angle_gamma   90.00
#
_symmetry.space_group_name_H-M   'P 1'
#
loop_
_entity.id
_entity.type
_entity.pdbx_description
1 polymer ?
#
loop_
_entity_poly.entity_id
_entity_poly.type
_entity_poly.pdbx_seq_one_letter_code
_entity_poly.pdbx_strand_id
1 'polypeptide(L)'
;IISLVEEAQGSKPKVQRIADKVVSYFIPIVLSIAIISFIVWYFILNSSLQFALTRFISVLVIACPCALGLAIPTAVTVGVGRGAELGILIKNSKVLETSKNLKTIIFDKTGTLTKGKPEVTDIIGIGIDEKELLKLTASVEKNSQHPLAEAIVRKSQEKGIELEEVKEFNTFEGKGVIAKVNGKDVIIGNRMLIKERNISIPKEVEKNISQLEYEGKTVILIALSNKISGIIAIADTLKETTKDAIKEFEKMNFNVAMITGDNAKTANAIANQIGIKRY
;
A
#
# COMPACT_ATOMS: atom_id res chain seq x y z
N ILE A 1 -4.34 18.16 -1.78
CA ILE A 1 -5.68 17.72 -1.30
C ILE A 1 -6.78 18.42 -2.09
N ILE A 2 -6.82 19.75 -2.14
CA ILE A 2 -7.78 20.52 -2.97
C ILE A 2 -7.76 20.07 -4.44
N SER A 3 -6.57 19.97 -5.06
CA SER A 3 -6.43 19.49 -6.45
C SER A 3 -6.91 18.03 -6.67
N LEU A 4 -6.78 17.18 -5.65
CA LEU A 4 -7.24 15.79 -5.70
C LEU A 4 -8.77 15.70 -5.58
N VAL A 5 -9.39 16.65 -4.88
CA VAL A 5 -10.85 16.78 -4.78
C VAL A 5 -11.42 17.36 -6.09
N GLU A 6 -10.75 18.33 -6.69
CA GLU A 6 -11.12 18.89 -8.01
C GLU A 6 -11.02 17.84 -9.13
N GLU A 7 -9.94 17.05 -9.19
CA GLU A 7 -9.81 15.94 -10.15
C GLU A 7 -10.89 14.86 -9.95
N ALA A 8 -11.29 14.60 -8.70
CA ALA A 8 -12.36 13.67 -8.39
C ALA A 8 -13.71 14.15 -8.94
N GLN A 9 -13.99 15.45 -8.78
CA GLN A 9 -15.22 16.10 -9.23
C GLN A 9 -15.30 16.27 -10.75
N GLY A 10 -14.17 16.42 -11.45
CA GLY A 10 -14.14 16.61 -12.92
C GLY A 10 -14.27 15.33 -13.76
N SER A 11 -14.13 14.15 -13.15
CA SER A 11 -14.14 12.86 -13.85
C SER A 11 -15.55 12.31 -14.06
N LYS A 12 -15.95 12.07 -15.32
CA LYS A 12 -17.27 11.51 -15.66
C LYS A 12 -17.35 9.99 -15.36
N PRO A 13 -18.25 9.54 -14.47
CA PRO A 13 -18.48 8.12 -14.19
C PRO A 13 -19.10 7.37 -15.38
N LYS A 14 -18.98 6.04 -15.44
CA LYS A 14 -19.65 5.23 -16.47
C LYS A 14 -21.17 5.16 -16.27
N VAL A 15 -21.67 5.27 -15.04
CA VAL A 15 -23.11 5.30 -14.77
C VAL A 15 -23.75 6.57 -15.34
N GLN A 16 -23.00 7.68 -15.44
CA GLN A 16 -23.43 8.87 -16.17
C GLN A 16 -23.66 8.56 -17.66
N ARG A 17 -22.87 7.68 -18.28
CA ARG A 17 -23.11 7.23 -19.66
C ARG A 17 -24.39 6.41 -19.80
N ILE A 18 -24.82 5.71 -18.75
CA ILE A 18 -26.11 5.01 -18.75
C ILE A 18 -27.23 6.05 -18.74
N ALA A 19 -27.14 7.08 -17.90
CA ALA A 19 -28.10 8.18 -17.91
C ALA A 19 -28.12 8.90 -19.27
N ASP A 20 -26.96 9.20 -19.86
CA ASP A 20 -26.87 9.81 -21.20
C ASP A 20 -27.52 8.93 -22.28
N LYS A 21 -27.32 7.61 -22.21
CA LYS A 21 -27.95 6.65 -23.12
C LYS A 21 -29.46 6.56 -22.90
N VAL A 22 -29.94 6.62 -21.66
CA VAL A 22 -31.38 6.67 -21.37
C VAL A 22 -31.98 7.94 -21.97
N VAL A 23 -31.34 9.09 -21.76
CA VAL A 23 -31.78 10.39 -22.30
C VAL A 23 -31.82 10.37 -23.83
N SER A 24 -30.85 9.74 -24.50
CA SER A 24 -30.82 9.69 -25.97
C SER A 24 -31.98 8.88 -26.58
N TYR A 25 -32.49 7.86 -25.90
CA TYR A 25 -33.72 7.16 -26.31
C TYR A 25 -34.99 7.86 -25.81
N PHE A 26 -34.94 8.47 -24.63
CA PHE A 26 -36.10 9.08 -24.00
C PHE A 26 -36.61 10.32 -24.74
N ILE A 27 -35.70 11.20 -25.21
CA ILE A 27 -36.05 12.41 -25.97
C ILE A 27 -36.90 12.10 -27.22
N PRO A 28 -36.48 11.21 -28.15
CA PRO A 28 -37.27 10.93 -29.35
C PRO A 28 -38.60 10.24 -29.03
N ILE A 29 -38.66 9.41 -27.99
CA ILE A 29 -39.91 8.76 -27.56
C ILE A 29 -40.91 9.80 -27.07
N VAL A 30 -40.50 10.70 -26.16
CA VAL A 30 -41.36 11.75 -25.61
C VAL A 30 -41.84 12.70 -26.70
N LEU A 31 -40.94 13.09 -27.61
CA LEU A 31 -41.31 13.94 -28.75
C LEU A 31 -42.35 13.25 -29.65
N SER A 32 -42.17 11.95 -29.91
CA SER A 32 -43.13 11.17 -30.69
C SER A 32 -44.49 11.11 -30.01
N ILE A 33 -44.54 10.86 -28.69
CA ILE A 33 -45.79 10.86 -27.91
C ILE A 33 -46.46 12.23 -27.91
N ALA A 34 -45.68 13.30 -27.79
CA ALA A 34 -46.20 14.67 -27.83
C ALA A 34 -46.84 14.97 -29.20
N ILE A 35 -46.16 14.63 -30.30
CA ILE A 35 -46.68 14.80 -31.67
C ILE A 35 -47.96 13.96 -31.87
N ILE A 36 -47.97 12.70 -31.43
CA ILE A 36 -49.15 11.83 -31.53
C ILE A 36 -50.32 12.43 -30.74
N SER A 37 -50.07 12.92 -29.52
CA SER A 37 -51.08 13.60 -28.69
C SER A 37 -51.67 14.81 -29.43
N PHE A 38 -50.84 15.64 -30.04
CA PHE A 38 -51.29 16.78 -30.85
C PHE A 38 -52.19 16.33 -32.02
N ILE A 39 -51.77 15.32 -32.78
CA ILE A 39 -52.52 14.81 -33.94
C ILE A 39 -53.89 14.27 -33.52
N VAL A 40 -53.95 13.47 -32.45
CA VAL A 40 -55.20 12.88 -31.95
C VAL A 40 -56.17 13.98 -31.49
N TRP A 41 -55.70 14.93 -30.67
CA TRP A 41 -56.57 16.00 -30.16
C TRP A 41 -57.06 16.95 -31.26
N TYR A 42 -56.20 17.27 -32.23
CA TYR A 42 -56.56 18.22 -33.29
C TYR A 42 -57.39 17.57 -34.41
N PHE A 43 -56.96 16.42 -34.96
CA PHE A 43 -57.58 15.83 -36.15
C PHE A 43 -58.67 14.79 -35.85
N ILE A 44 -58.58 14.05 -34.74
CA ILE A 44 -59.55 12.98 -34.43
C ILE A 44 -60.67 13.52 -33.53
N LEU A 45 -60.30 14.29 -32.50
CA LEU A 45 -61.24 14.83 -31.51
C LEU A 45 -61.76 16.23 -31.86
N ASN A 46 -61.35 16.81 -33.01
CA ASN A 46 -61.74 18.15 -33.49
C ASN A 46 -61.67 19.24 -32.40
N SER A 47 -60.68 19.15 -31.50
CA SER A 47 -60.50 20.15 -30.44
C SER A 47 -59.85 21.41 -31.00
N SER A 48 -59.97 22.53 -30.28
CA SER A 48 -59.34 23.79 -30.71
C SER A 48 -57.82 23.64 -30.80
N LEU A 49 -57.20 24.37 -31.74
CA LEU A 49 -55.74 24.40 -31.90
C LEU A 49 -55.03 24.73 -30.59
N GLN A 50 -55.58 25.68 -29.83
CA GLN A 50 -55.06 26.05 -28.51
C GLN A 50 -55.05 24.85 -27.56
N PHE A 51 -56.13 24.06 -27.51
CA PHE A 51 -56.21 22.89 -26.64
C PHE A 51 -55.22 21.79 -27.03
N ALA A 52 -55.09 21.49 -28.32
CA ALA A 52 -54.14 20.49 -28.81
C ALA A 52 -52.68 20.90 -28.54
N LEU A 53 -52.34 22.18 -28.74
CA LEU A 53 -51.01 22.73 -28.39
C LEU A 53 -50.76 22.68 -26.88
N THR A 54 -51.76 22.98 -26.05
CA THR A 54 -51.62 22.84 -24.59
C THR A 54 -51.28 21.40 -24.21
N ARG A 55 -51.91 20.39 -24.83
CA ARG A 55 -51.61 18.97 -24.59
C ARG A 55 -50.22 18.56 -25.06
N PHE A 56 -49.79 19.01 -26.24
CA PHE A 56 -48.42 18.81 -26.74
C PHE A 56 -47.37 19.33 -25.74
N ILE A 57 -47.50 20.60 -25.34
CA ILE A 57 -46.57 21.25 -24.39
C ILE A 57 -46.60 20.55 -23.03
N SER A 58 -47.79 20.17 -22.54
CA SER A 58 -47.94 19.47 -21.26
C SER A 58 -47.15 18.15 -21.22
N VAL A 59 -47.19 17.37 -22.30
CA VAL A 59 -46.43 16.11 -22.39
C VAL A 59 -44.93 16.38 -22.32
N LEU A 60 -44.42 17.38 -23.05
CA LEU A 60 -43.00 17.74 -23.02
C LEU A 60 -42.54 18.21 -21.64
N VAL A 61 -43.35 19.05 -20.98
CA VAL A 61 -43.02 19.60 -19.65
C VAL A 61 -42.99 18.52 -18.59
N ILE A 62 -44.00 17.64 -18.55
CA ILE A 62 -44.11 16.56 -17.55
C ILE A 62 -42.96 15.55 -17.71
N ALA A 63 -42.48 15.33 -18.93
CA ALA A 63 -41.44 14.36 -19.22
C ALA A 63 -40.02 14.82 -18.84
N CYS A 64 -39.79 16.10 -18.53
CA CYS A 64 -38.44 16.62 -18.30
C CYS A 64 -37.74 15.92 -17.09
N PRO A 65 -36.63 15.17 -17.30
CA PRO A 65 -36.03 14.35 -16.24
C PRO A 65 -35.05 15.16 -15.38
N CYS A 66 -35.47 16.30 -14.81
CA CYS A 66 -34.61 17.21 -14.05
C CYS A 66 -33.84 16.52 -12.90
N ALA A 67 -34.49 15.57 -12.21
CA ALA A 67 -33.89 14.85 -11.08
C ALA A 67 -32.76 13.89 -11.50
N LEU A 68 -32.82 13.33 -12.72
CA LEU A 68 -31.86 12.34 -13.20
C LEU A 68 -30.46 12.92 -13.32
N GLY A 69 -30.36 14.20 -13.72
CA GLY A 69 -29.07 14.89 -13.90
C GLY A 69 -28.31 15.15 -12.60
N LEU A 70 -29.00 15.22 -11.46
CA LEU A 70 -28.40 15.53 -10.16
C LEU A 70 -28.16 14.28 -9.30
N ALA A 71 -28.92 13.20 -9.49
CA ALA A 71 -28.84 12.01 -8.66
C ALA A 71 -27.42 11.41 -8.57
N ILE A 72 -26.72 11.32 -9.70
CA ILE A 72 -25.37 10.71 -9.77
C ILE A 72 -24.31 11.60 -9.08
N PRO A 73 -24.15 12.90 -9.42
CA PRO A 73 -23.21 13.78 -8.72
C PRO A 73 -23.41 13.83 -7.21
N THR A 74 -24.67 13.88 -6.74
CA THR A 74 -24.97 13.87 -5.31
C THR A 74 -24.54 12.57 -4.65
N ALA A 75 -24.88 11.41 -5.23
CA ALA A 75 -24.49 10.11 -4.68
C ALA A 75 -22.95 9.93 -4.64
N VAL A 76 -22.25 10.36 -5.69
CA VAL A 76 -20.78 10.33 -5.74
C VAL A 76 -20.18 11.23 -4.67
N THR A 77 -20.66 12.46 -4.53
CA THR A 77 -20.13 13.43 -3.57
C THR A 77 -20.29 12.94 -2.13
N VAL A 78 -21.49 12.43 -1.79
CA VAL A 78 -21.75 11.84 -0.48
C VAL A 78 -20.90 10.58 -0.26
N GLY A 79 -20.74 9.74 -1.28
CA GLY A 79 -19.89 8.54 -1.21
C GLY A 79 -18.42 8.86 -0.98
N VAL A 80 -17.88 9.88 -1.65
CA VAL A 80 -16.50 10.36 -1.44
C VAL A 80 -16.34 10.95 -0.04
N GLY A 81 -17.31 11.75 0.43
CA GLY A 81 -17.33 12.29 1.79
C GLY A 81 -17.31 11.19 2.85
N ARG A 82 -18.17 10.17 2.69
CA ARG A 82 -18.21 9.01 3.58
C ARG A 82 -16.91 8.19 3.54
N GLY A 83 -16.31 8.05 2.36
CA GLY A 83 -15.00 7.41 2.21
C GLY A 83 -13.92 8.14 3.02
N ALA A 84 -13.90 9.47 2.95
CA ALA A 84 -12.93 10.29 3.69
C ALA A 84 -13.09 10.16 5.21
N GLU A 85 -14.33 10.08 5.73
CA GLU A 85 -14.59 9.80 7.16
C GLU A 85 -14.04 8.43 7.60
N LEU A 86 -13.95 7.46 6.67
CA LEU A 86 -13.37 6.13 6.90
C LEU A 86 -11.86 6.08 6.60
N GLY A 87 -11.22 7.21 6.31
CA GLY A 87 -9.80 7.28 5.95
C GLY A 87 -9.48 6.81 4.51
N ILE A 88 -10.49 6.65 3.65
CA ILE A 88 -10.36 6.23 2.26
C ILE A 88 -10.45 7.44 1.35
N LEU A 89 -9.32 7.87 0.80
CA LEU A 89 -9.26 9.00 -0.12
C LEU A 89 -9.51 8.56 -1.57
N ILE A 90 -10.68 8.89 -2.10
CA ILE A 90 -11.09 8.55 -3.46
C ILE A 90 -10.80 9.73 -4.39
N LYS A 91 -9.83 9.57 -5.28
CA LYS A 91 -9.40 10.61 -6.23
C LYS A 91 -10.26 10.73 -7.50
N ASN A 92 -11.11 9.75 -7.80
CA ASN A 92 -11.89 9.72 -9.05
C ASN A 92 -13.20 8.97 -8.85
N SER A 93 -14.32 9.53 -9.33
CA SER A 93 -15.66 8.95 -9.22
C SER A 93 -15.76 7.55 -9.85
N LYS A 94 -14.99 7.28 -10.91
CA LYS A 94 -14.87 5.98 -11.59
C LYS A 94 -14.31 4.89 -10.67
N VAL A 95 -13.56 5.24 -9.63
CA VAL A 95 -13.03 4.27 -8.66
C VAL A 95 -14.17 3.62 -7.90
N LEU A 96 -15.17 4.38 -7.44
CA LEU A 96 -16.35 3.84 -6.74
C LEU A 96 -17.07 2.79 -7.59
N GLU A 97 -17.21 3.03 -8.89
CA GLU A 97 -17.86 2.09 -9.81
C GLU A 97 -16.99 0.87 -10.12
N THR A 98 -15.68 1.08 -10.32
CA THR A 98 -14.75 0.01 -10.69
C THR A 98 -14.52 -0.93 -9.52
N SER A 99 -14.47 -0.40 -8.29
CA SER A 99 -14.30 -1.16 -7.06
C SER A 99 -15.36 -2.24 -6.88
N LYS A 100 -16.60 -2.02 -7.34
CA LYS A 100 -17.68 -3.03 -7.32
C LYS A 100 -17.32 -4.30 -8.09
N ASN A 101 -16.55 -4.18 -9.16
CA ASN A 101 -16.28 -5.28 -10.10
C ASN A 101 -14.90 -5.92 -9.90
N LEU A 102 -14.17 -5.52 -8.86
CA LEU A 102 -12.89 -6.13 -8.53
C LEU A 102 -13.10 -7.59 -8.15
N LYS A 103 -12.17 -8.45 -8.57
CA LYS A 103 -12.15 -9.89 -8.24
C LYS A 103 -10.85 -10.32 -7.58
N THR A 104 -9.80 -9.52 -7.75
CA THR A 104 -8.45 -9.83 -7.29
C THR A 104 -7.84 -8.56 -6.72
N ILE A 105 -7.23 -8.69 -5.54
CA ILE A 105 -6.48 -7.63 -4.89
C ILE A 105 -5.04 -8.11 -4.78
N ILE A 106 -4.13 -7.35 -5.37
CA ILE A 106 -2.69 -7.62 -5.32
C ILE A 106 -2.08 -6.56 -4.43
N PHE A 107 -1.51 -6.99 -3.32
CA PHE A 107 -0.83 -6.11 -2.38
C PHE A 107 0.65 -6.03 -2.70
N ASP A 108 1.18 -4.81 -2.78
CA ASP A 108 2.62 -4.62 -2.60
C ASP A 108 3.00 -5.02 -1.17
N LYS A 109 4.21 -5.57 -0.97
CA LYS A 109 4.65 -5.96 0.38
C LYS A 109 5.03 -4.73 1.20
N THR A 110 6.03 -3.99 0.72
CA THR A 110 6.74 -2.96 1.48
C THR A 110 5.85 -1.73 1.69
N GLY A 111 5.61 -1.34 2.94
CA GLY A 111 4.80 -0.17 3.30
C GLY A 111 3.27 -0.35 3.16
N THR A 112 2.83 -1.39 2.46
CA THR A 112 1.41 -1.73 2.34
C THR A 112 1.03 -2.83 3.34
N LEU A 113 1.56 -4.04 3.21
CA LEU A 113 1.36 -5.14 4.17
C LEU A 113 2.23 -4.97 5.41
N THR A 114 3.40 -4.38 5.24
CA THR A 114 4.37 -4.09 6.29
C THR A 114 4.32 -2.63 6.73
N LYS A 115 4.97 -2.32 7.85
CA LYS A 115 5.09 -0.95 8.35
C LYS A 115 5.89 -0.04 7.41
N GLY A 116 6.68 -0.61 6.49
CA GLY A 116 7.56 0.13 5.59
C GLY A 116 8.76 0.73 6.33
N LYS A 117 9.06 0.20 7.51
CA LYS A 117 10.13 0.66 8.39
C LYS A 117 10.89 -0.57 8.87
N PRO A 118 12.15 -0.76 8.45
CA PRO A 118 12.96 -1.87 8.95
C PRO A 118 13.10 -1.74 10.47
N GLU A 119 12.91 -2.84 11.19
CA GLU A 119 13.05 -2.93 12.63
C GLU A 119 14.02 -4.07 12.97
N VAL A 120 14.88 -3.86 13.97
CA VAL A 120 15.72 -4.93 14.53
C VAL A 120 14.81 -5.90 15.28
N THR A 121 14.75 -7.13 14.80
CA THR A 121 13.92 -8.20 15.38
C THR A 121 14.72 -9.07 16.33
N ASP A 122 15.97 -9.39 15.99
CA ASP A 122 16.81 -10.33 16.73
C ASP A 122 18.22 -9.79 16.88
N ILE A 123 18.81 -10.00 18.05
CA ILE A 123 20.20 -9.65 18.37
C ILE A 123 20.78 -10.90 19.00
N ILE A 124 21.82 -11.48 18.39
CA ILE A 124 22.44 -12.71 18.85
C ILE A 124 23.92 -12.41 19.09
N GLY A 125 24.31 -12.31 20.37
CA GLY A 125 25.70 -12.18 20.79
C GLY A 125 26.44 -13.53 20.80
N ILE A 126 27.68 -13.53 20.34
CA ILE A 126 28.57 -14.71 20.31
C ILE A 126 29.82 -14.35 21.11
N GLY A 127 29.85 -14.77 22.37
CA GLY A 127 30.92 -14.41 23.30
C GLY A 127 30.93 -12.92 23.69
N ILE A 128 29.82 -12.21 23.45
CA ILE A 128 29.58 -10.82 23.83
C ILE A 128 28.11 -10.67 24.24
N ASP A 129 27.83 -9.74 25.15
CA ASP A 129 26.46 -9.41 25.56
C ASP A 129 25.69 -8.71 24.42
N GLU A 130 24.38 -8.97 24.31
CA GLU A 130 23.53 -8.38 23.27
C GLU A 130 23.48 -6.84 23.34
N LYS A 131 23.51 -6.27 24.55
CA LYS A 131 23.50 -4.82 24.74
C LYS A 131 24.82 -4.22 24.28
N GLU A 132 25.95 -4.86 24.57
CA GLU A 132 27.26 -4.43 24.12
C GLU A 132 27.40 -4.56 22.60
N LEU A 133 26.94 -5.67 22.01
CA LEU A 133 26.89 -5.87 20.57
C LEU A 133 26.10 -4.76 19.88
N LEU A 134 24.88 -4.48 20.38
CA LEU A 134 24.04 -3.41 19.84
C LEU A 134 24.70 -2.04 19.99
N LYS A 135 25.32 -1.76 21.14
CA LYS A 135 26.04 -0.51 21.40
C LYS A 135 27.15 -0.27 20.36
N LEU A 136 28.02 -1.25 20.15
CA LEU A 136 29.12 -1.15 19.20
C LEU A 136 28.59 -0.99 17.76
N THR A 137 27.61 -1.81 17.39
CA THR A 137 27.02 -1.79 16.05
C THR A 137 26.35 -0.45 15.75
N ALA A 138 25.50 0.03 16.68
CA ALA A 138 24.80 1.30 16.54
C ALA A 138 25.75 2.51 16.53
N SER A 139 26.87 2.44 17.26
CA SER A 139 27.87 3.50 17.25
C SER A 139 28.46 3.66 15.86
N VAL A 140 28.88 2.54 15.23
CA VAL A 140 29.41 2.54 13.86
C VAL A 140 28.36 2.95 12.83
N GLU A 141 27.16 2.36 12.91
CA GLU A 141 26.07 2.59 11.96
C GLU A 141 25.47 4.01 12.04
N LYS A 142 25.73 4.77 13.11
CA LYS A 142 25.36 6.20 13.21
C LYS A 142 25.91 7.04 12.06
N ASN A 143 27.04 6.65 11.48
CA ASN A 143 27.67 7.36 10.36
C ASN A 143 27.20 6.88 8.98
N SER A 144 26.28 5.91 8.92
CA SER A 144 25.71 5.34 7.70
C SER A 144 24.33 5.93 7.40
N GLN A 145 24.02 6.17 6.12
CA GLN A 145 22.70 6.63 5.68
C GLN A 145 21.79 5.48 5.22
N HIS A 146 22.20 4.22 5.40
CA HIS A 146 21.40 3.08 4.96
C HIS A 146 20.16 2.88 5.86
N PRO A 147 18.97 2.56 5.32
CA PRO A 147 17.77 2.30 6.13
C PRO A 147 17.92 1.19 7.21
N LEU A 148 18.89 0.29 7.04
CA LEU A 148 19.19 -0.79 7.99
C LEU A 148 20.02 -0.25 9.17
N ALA A 149 20.94 0.67 8.88
CA ALA A 149 21.71 1.39 9.89
C ALA A 149 20.79 2.19 10.81
N GLU A 150 19.84 2.92 10.21
CA GLU A 150 18.84 3.70 10.95
C GLU A 150 18.01 2.81 11.90
N ALA A 151 17.64 1.60 11.46
CA ALA A 151 16.92 0.64 12.31
C ALA A 151 17.74 0.21 13.54
N ILE A 152 19.05 -0.02 13.38
CA ILE A 152 19.96 -0.39 14.46
C ILE A 152 20.14 0.77 15.45
N VAL A 153 20.38 1.98 14.93
CA VAL A 153 20.54 3.20 15.74
C VAL A 153 19.27 3.49 16.53
N ARG A 154 18.10 3.41 15.88
CA ARG A 154 16.81 3.58 16.55
C ARG A 154 16.61 2.56 17.66
N LYS A 155 16.92 1.29 17.44
CA LYS A 155 16.82 0.24 18.47
C LYS A 155 17.72 0.51 19.67
N SER A 156 18.92 1.05 19.44
CA SER A 156 19.84 1.46 20.50
C SER A 156 19.27 2.63 21.33
N GLN A 157 18.67 3.62 20.67
CA GLN A 157 18.02 4.76 21.32
C GLN A 157 16.80 4.34 22.14
N GLU A 158 15.95 3.44 21.62
CA GLU A 158 14.81 2.86 22.35
C GLU A 158 15.24 2.15 23.64
N LYS A 159 16.42 1.53 23.64
CA LYS A 159 17.01 0.87 24.82
C LYS A 159 17.81 1.81 25.73
N GLY A 160 17.87 3.11 25.43
CA GLY A 160 18.63 4.11 26.20
C GLY A 160 20.14 3.83 26.23
N ILE A 161 20.69 3.26 25.16
CA ILE A 161 22.11 2.93 25.07
C ILE A 161 22.87 4.14 24.52
N GLU A 162 23.83 4.63 25.30
CA GLU A 162 24.75 5.69 24.86
C GLU A 162 25.74 5.15 23.82
N LEU A 163 25.88 5.90 22.72
CA LEU A 163 26.75 5.53 21.60
C LEU A 163 28.18 6.05 21.85
N GLU A 164 29.16 5.33 21.32
CA GLU A 164 30.57 5.65 21.45
C GLU A 164 31.09 6.44 20.23
N GLU A 165 32.22 7.12 20.43
CA GLU A 165 32.90 7.81 19.33
C GLU A 165 33.54 6.78 18.38
N VAL A 166 33.35 6.99 17.09
CA VAL A 166 33.84 6.12 16.03
C VAL A 166 34.93 6.83 15.24
N LYS A 167 36.01 6.11 14.94
CA LYS A 167 37.12 6.58 14.11
C LYS A 167 37.29 5.66 12.90
N GLU A 168 37.94 6.15 11.84
CA GLU A 168 38.28 5.36 10.64
C GLU A 168 37.09 4.64 9.99
N PHE A 169 35.94 5.32 9.85
CA PHE A 169 34.75 4.76 9.22
C PHE A 169 34.92 4.65 7.70
N ASN A 170 34.80 3.42 7.18
CA ASN A 170 34.90 3.10 5.76
C ASN A 170 33.67 2.31 5.31
N THR A 171 33.11 2.70 4.17
CA THR A 171 31.95 2.04 3.55
C THR A 171 32.40 1.14 2.40
N PHE A 172 31.78 -0.03 2.29
CA PHE A 172 31.97 -0.97 1.19
C PHE A 172 30.61 -1.21 0.52
N GLU A 173 30.42 -0.62 -0.66
CA GLU A 173 29.15 -0.65 -1.37
C GLU A 173 28.62 -2.08 -1.56
N GLY A 174 27.35 -2.28 -1.23
CA GLY A 174 26.68 -3.59 -1.30
C GLY A 174 27.19 -4.64 -0.32
N LYS A 175 28.12 -4.30 0.58
CA LYS A 175 28.80 -5.25 1.47
C LYS A 175 28.63 -4.90 2.95
N GLY A 176 28.89 -3.66 3.34
CA GLY A 176 28.79 -3.20 4.73
C GLY A 176 29.78 -2.09 5.06
N VAL A 177 30.12 -1.97 6.35
CA VAL A 177 30.96 -0.91 6.90
C VAL A 177 32.02 -1.46 7.84
N ILE A 178 33.13 -0.76 7.96
CA ILE A 178 34.22 -1.06 8.90
C ILE A 178 34.62 0.21 9.60
N ALA A 179 34.78 0.16 10.91
CA ALA A 179 35.29 1.29 11.67
C ALA A 179 36.01 0.85 12.94
N LYS A 180 36.63 1.80 13.63
CA LYS A 180 37.24 1.59 14.95
C LYS A 180 36.41 2.23 16.05
N VAL A 181 36.11 1.45 17.07
CA VAL A 181 35.45 1.90 18.31
C VAL A 181 36.34 1.52 19.48
N ASN A 182 36.74 2.50 20.31
CA ASN A 182 37.69 2.29 21.41
C ASN A 182 38.99 1.56 20.99
N GLY A 183 39.47 1.82 19.76
CA GLY A 183 40.66 1.18 19.20
C GLY A 183 40.49 -0.27 18.72
N LYS A 184 39.28 -0.84 18.79
CA LYS A 184 38.96 -2.17 18.25
C LYS A 184 38.33 -2.04 16.87
N ASP A 185 38.76 -2.89 15.93
CA ASP A 185 38.13 -2.99 14.61
C ASP A 185 36.75 -3.66 14.73
N VAL A 186 35.74 -2.96 14.22
CA VAL A 186 34.34 -3.39 14.16
C VAL A 186 33.95 -3.49 12.69
N ILE A 187 33.59 -4.69 12.24
CA ILE A 187 33.16 -4.99 10.88
C ILE A 187 31.68 -5.36 10.93
N ILE A 188 30.86 -4.68 10.14
CA ILE A 188 29.42 -4.88 10.08
C ILE A 188 29.04 -5.07 8.62
N GLY A 189 28.47 -6.20 8.25
CA GLY A 189 28.09 -6.42 6.87
C GLY A 189 27.55 -7.80 6.55
N ASN A 190 27.46 -8.08 5.26
CA ASN A 190 26.98 -9.37 4.75
C ASN A 190 28.10 -10.42 4.67
N ARG A 191 27.72 -11.63 4.23
CA ARG A 191 28.65 -12.77 4.07
C ARG A 191 29.83 -12.48 3.13
N MET A 192 29.68 -11.59 2.14
CA MET A 192 30.78 -11.24 1.23
C MET A 192 31.87 -10.46 1.95
N LEU A 193 31.50 -9.45 2.74
CA LEU A 193 32.47 -8.65 3.51
C LEU A 193 33.26 -9.51 4.49
N ILE A 194 32.56 -10.39 5.22
CA ILE A 194 33.17 -11.30 6.21
C ILE A 194 34.16 -12.25 5.54
N LYS A 195 33.82 -12.81 4.38
CA LYS A 195 34.72 -13.70 3.62
C LYS A 195 35.94 -12.96 3.07
N GLU A 196 35.77 -11.74 2.55
CA GLU A 196 36.88 -10.93 2.04
C GLU A 196 37.88 -10.54 3.14
N ARG A 197 37.42 -10.48 4.40
CA ARG A 197 38.27 -10.27 5.57
C ARG A 197 38.85 -11.56 6.15
N ASN A 198 38.68 -12.70 5.47
CA ASN A 198 39.13 -14.03 5.90
C ASN A 198 38.62 -14.42 7.30
N ILE A 199 37.41 -13.96 7.66
CA ILE A 199 36.80 -14.28 8.95
C ILE A 199 35.94 -15.54 8.77
N SER A 200 36.24 -16.59 9.55
CA SER A 200 35.49 -17.83 9.52
C SER A 200 34.14 -17.68 10.23
N ILE A 201 33.05 -18.12 9.58
CA ILE A 201 31.72 -18.21 10.19
C ILE A 201 31.57 -19.63 10.79
N PRO A 202 31.44 -19.78 12.12
CA PRO A 202 31.23 -21.10 12.74
C PRO A 202 29.93 -21.75 12.27
N LYS A 203 29.90 -23.09 12.19
CA LYS A 203 28.70 -23.84 11.71
C LYS A 203 27.43 -23.55 12.50
N GLU A 204 27.55 -23.31 13.80
CA GLU A 204 26.41 -22.98 14.66
C GLU A 204 25.82 -21.60 14.32
N VAL A 205 26.68 -20.63 14.07
CA VAL A 205 26.30 -19.29 13.60
C VAL A 205 25.63 -19.37 12.24
N GLU A 206 26.19 -20.18 11.32
CA GLU A 206 25.63 -20.40 9.99
C GLU A 206 24.20 -20.98 10.03
N LYS A 207 23.91 -21.83 11.01
CA LYS A 207 22.56 -22.36 11.25
C LYS A 207 21.59 -21.25 11.66
N ASN A 208 21.99 -20.37 12.58
CA ASN A 208 21.19 -19.23 13.01
C ASN A 208 20.94 -18.24 11.86
N ILE A 209 21.98 -17.92 11.06
CA ILE A 209 21.84 -17.08 9.87
C ILE A 209 20.81 -17.69 8.92
N SER A 210 20.95 -18.97 8.60
CA SER A 210 20.06 -19.67 7.65
C SER A 210 18.61 -19.71 8.15
N GLN A 211 18.40 -19.87 9.45
CA GLN A 211 17.06 -19.82 10.06
C GLN A 211 16.44 -18.43 9.96
N LEU A 212 17.18 -17.38 10.33
CA LEU A 212 16.69 -16.00 10.26
C LEU A 212 16.42 -15.55 8.82
N GLU A 213 17.28 -15.93 7.87
CA GLU A 213 17.05 -15.71 6.43
C GLU A 213 15.82 -16.48 5.93
N TYR A 214 15.57 -17.70 6.44
CA TYR A 214 14.37 -18.47 6.12
C TYR A 214 13.08 -17.80 6.65
N GLU A 215 13.17 -17.11 7.77
CA GLU A 215 12.10 -16.27 8.32
C GLU A 215 11.91 -14.95 7.54
N GLY A 216 12.70 -14.72 6.48
CA GLY A 216 12.61 -13.54 5.63
C GLY A 216 13.30 -12.30 6.21
N LYS A 217 14.17 -12.48 7.21
CA LYS A 217 14.92 -11.40 7.85
C LYS A 217 16.23 -11.14 7.11
N THR A 218 16.60 -9.88 6.99
CA THR A 218 17.93 -9.49 6.52
C THR A 218 18.92 -9.64 7.66
N VAL A 219 19.93 -10.49 7.46
CA VAL A 219 20.91 -10.83 8.48
C VAL A 219 22.19 -10.04 8.27
N ILE A 220 22.60 -9.28 9.29
CA ILE A 220 23.85 -8.54 9.34
C ILE A 220 24.80 -9.23 10.31
N LEU A 221 26.03 -9.46 9.86
CA LEU A 221 27.09 -10.09 10.64
C LEU A 221 27.98 -9.03 11.25
N ILE A 222 28.32 -9.23 12.51
CA ILE A 222 29.19 -8.34 13.27
C ILE A 222 30.42 -9.12 13.67
N ALA A 223 31.58 -8.59 13.32
CA ALA A 223 32.87 -9.14 13.73
C ALA A 223 33.69 -8.10 14.48
N LEU A 224 34.29 -8.52 15.60
CA LEU A 224 35.22 -7.74 16.40
C LEU A 224 36.57 -8.44 16.38
N SER A 225 37.65 -7.69 16.17
CA SER A 225 39.02 -8.23 16.20
C SER A 225 39.20 -9.51 15.34
N ASN A 226 38.66 -9.49 14.12
CA ASN A 226 38.67 -10.61 13.15
C ASN A 226 37.95 -11.90 13.59
N LYS A 227 37.01 -11.83 14.52
CA LYS A 227 36.13 -12.96 14.87
C LYS A 227 34.68 -12.53 14.83
N ILE A 228 33.79 -13.42 14.40
CA ILE A 228 32.35 -13.18 14.49
C ILE A 228 31.97 -13.05 15.96
N SER A 229 31.37 -11.91 16.29
CA SER A 229 30.92 -11.58 17.65
C SER A 229 29.41 -11.49 17.74
N GLY A 230 28.69 -11.46 16.62
CA GLY A 230 27.25 -11.52 16.68
C GLY A 230 26.55 -11.39 15.35
N ILE A 231 25.22 -11.47 15.44
CA ILE A 231 24.29 -11.35 14.33
C ILE A 231 23.20 -10.37 14.75
N ILE A 232 22.83 -9.45 13.87
CA ILE A 232 21.63 -8.63 14.02
C ILE A 232 20.72 -8.91 12.83
N ALA A 233 19.47 -9.27 13.12
CA ALA A 233 18.44 -9.49 12.11
C ALA A 233 17.50 -8.30 12.05
N ILE A 234 17.21 -7.87 10.83
CA ILE A 234 16.33 -6.74 10.53
C ILE A 234 15.24 -7.21 9.57
N ALA A 235 14.00 -6.87 9.87
CA ALA A 235 12.88 -7.14 8.97
C ALA A 235 11.95 -5.95 8.91
N ASP A 236 11.27 -5.83 7.78
CA ASP A 236 10.11 -4.96 7.67
C ASP A 236 8.89 -5.73 8.21
N THR A 237 8.45 -5.35 9.41
CA THR A 237 7.43 -6.10 10.14
C THR A 237 6.04 -5.84 9.56
N LEU A 238 5.18 -6.85 9.63
CA LEU A 238 3.77 -6.73 9.23
C LEU A 238 3.05 -5.69 10.09
N LYS A 239 2.11 -4.95 9.49
CA LYS A 239 1.15 -4.16 10.28
C LYS A 239 0.27 -5.12 11.08
N GLU A 240 -0.10 -4.70 12.28
CA GLU A 240 -0.95 -5.49 13.19
C GLU A 240 -2.30 -5.85 12.52
N THR A 241 -2.84 -4.93 11.72
CA THR A 241 -4.12 -5.09 11.01
C THR A 241 -4.03 -5.94 9.75
N THR A 242 -2.84 -6.27 9.25
CA THR A 242 -2.69 -6.91 7.94
C THR A 242 -3.38 -8.26 7.88
N LYS A 243 -3.19 -9.12 8.89
CA LYS A 243 -3.78 -10.46 8.91
C LYS A 243 -5.30 -10.42 8.89
N ASP A 244 -5.89 -9.51 9.64
CA ASP A 244 -7.34 -9.36 9.71
C ASP A 244 -7.90 -8.76 8.43
N ALA A 245 -7.20 -7.78 7.83
CA ALA A 245 -7.56 -7.23 6.53
C ALA A 245 -7.59 -8.30 5.43
N ILE A 246 -6.56 -9.17 5.36
CA ILE A 246 -6.53 -10.28 4.39
C ILE A 246 -7.74 -11.21 4.58
N LYS A 247 -8.04 -11.60 5.84
CA LYS A 247 -9.19 -12.45 6.14
C LYS A 247 -10.52 -11.82 5.74
N GLU A 248 -10.69 -10.52 5.97
CA GLU A 248 -11.91 -9.82 5.55
C GLU A 248 -12.04 -9.78 4.02
N PHE A 249 -10.95 -9.55 3.28
CA PHE A 249 -10.99 -9.63 1.82
C PHE A 249 -11.33 -11.04 1.31
N GLU A 250 -10.82 -12.08 1.95
CA GLU A 250 -11.20 -13.47 1.63
C GLU A 250 -12.67 -13.75 1.92
N LYS A 251 -13.22 -13.27 3.05
CA LYS A 251 -14.66 -13.37 3.37
C LYS A 251 -15.53 -12.64 2.34
N MET A 252 -15.03 -11.54 1.79
CA MET A 252 -15.67 -10.81 0.69
C MET A 252 -15.53 -11.50 -0.68
N ASN A 253 -14.95 -12.71 -0.74
CA ASN A 253 -14.66 -13.49 -1.95
C ASN A 253 -13.67 -12.85 -2.93
N PHE A 254 -12.76 -11.99 -2.46
CA PHE A 254 -11.66 -11.52 -3.30
C PHE A 254 -10.54 -12.56 -3.36
N ASN A 255 -9.94 -12.71 -4.54
CA ASN A 255 -8.67 -13.41 -4.66
C ASN A 255 -7.54 -12.48 -4.19
N VAL A 256 -6.87 -12.85 -3.11
CA VAL A 256 -5.77 -12.04 -2.57
C VAL A 256 -4.42 -12.58 -3.04
N ALA A 257 -3.55 -11.69 -3.50
CA ALA A 257 -2.17 -12.00 -3.85
C ALA A 257 -1.21 -10.93 -3.29
N MET A 258 0.06 -11.30 -3.18
CA MET A 258 1.14 -10.36 -2.88
C MET A 258 2.02 -10.18 -4.13
N ILE A 259 2.68 -9.04 -4.27
CA ILE A 259 3.77 -8.82 -5.21
C ILE A 259 4.92 -8.16 -4.47
N THR A 260 6.15 -8.60 -4.74
CA THR A 260 7.33 -8.04 -4.06
C THR A 260 8.58 -8.19 -4.92
N GLY A 261 9.53 -7.27 -4.78
CA GLY A 261 10.87 -7.37 -5.36
C GLY A 261 11.85 -8.17 -4.51
N ASP A 262 11.42 -8.64 -3.33
CA ASP A 262 12.23 -9.48 -2.45
C ASP A 262 12.44 -10.88 -3.03
N ASN A 263 13.42 -11.60 -2.46
CA ASN A 263 13.65 -12.98 -2.85
C ASN A 263 12.47 -13.90 -2.48
N ALA A 264 12.36 -15.03 -3.19
CA ALA A 264 11.25 -15.99 -3.04
C ALA A 264 11.11 -16.56 -1.62
N LYS A 265 12.20 -16.68 -0.86
CA LYS A 265 12.15 -17.21 0.52
C LYS A 265 11.46 -16.21 1.45
N THR A 266 11.85 -14.93 1.38
CA THR A 266 11.21 -13.85 2.15
C THR A 266 9.74 -13.69 1.77
N ALA A 267 9.42 -13.73 0.47
CA ALA A 267 8.04 -13.67 0.01
C ALA A 267 7.19 -14.83 0.57
N ASN A 268 7.70 -16.06 0.54
CA ASN A 268 7.03 -17.23 1.09
C ASN A 268 6.81 -17.13 2.61
N ALA A 269 7.82 -16.66 3.36
CA ALA A 269 7.71 -16.49 4.81
C ALA A 269 6.58 -15.51 5.16
N ILE A 270 6.53 -14.35 4.51
CA ILE A 270 5.48 -13.35 4.71
C ILE A 270 4.12 -13.90 4.31
N ALA A 271 4.01 -14.53 3.13
CA ALA A 271 2.76 -15.09 2.62
C ALA A 271 2.15 -16.13 3.60
N ASN A 272 2.98 -17.02 4.16
CA ASN A 272 2.55 -17.98 5.17
C ASN A 272 2.07 -17.33 6.46
N GLN A 273 2.70 -16.23 6.90
CA GLN A 273 2.29 -15.50 8.11
C GLN A 273 0.91 -14.84 7.98
N ILE A 274 0.54 -14.39 6.78
CA ILE A 274 -0.72 -13.68 6.50
C ILE A 274 -1.77 -14.53 5.78
N GLY A 275 -1.44 -15.77 5.40
CA GLY A 275 -2.37 -16.72 4.79
C GLY A 275 -2.57 -16.58 3.28
N ILE A 276 -1.72 -15.81 2.58
CA ILE A 276 -1.84 -15.62 1.13
C ILE A 276 -1.22 -16.80 0.38
N LYS A 277 -1.95 -17.35 -0.60
CA LYS A 277 -1.50 -18.50 -1.40
C LYS A 277 -0.72 -18.14 -2.68
N ARG A 278 -0.80 -16.89 -3.13
CA ARG A 278 -0.23 -16.43 -4.41
C ARG A 278 0.64 -15.20 -4.17
N TYR A 279 1.93 -15.29 -4.47
CA TYR A 279 2.92 -14.22 -4.30
C TYR A 279 3.99 -14.25 -5.39
#